data_AF-A0A2E2CX18-F1
#
_entry.id   AF-A0A2E2CX18-F1
#
_cell.length_a   1.000
_cell.length_b   1.000
_cell.length_c   1.000
_cell.angle_alpha   90.00
_cell.angle_beta   90.00
_cell.angle_gamma   90.00
#
_symmetry.space_group_name_H-M   'P 1'
#
loop_
_entity.id
_entity.type
_entity.pdbx_description
1 polymer ?
#
loop_
_entity_poly.entity_id
_entity_poly.type
_entity_poly.pdbx_seq_one_letter_code
_entity_poly.pdbx_strand_id
1 'polypeptide(L)'
;MNEPEAAFQAAAFSRIDTSLSLAHASTLEMLDQALPKLSPRARLIGFSTSIIAPAYALAAFSNGGYNFHPGPPSYPGNRPSAFACYAGEQEYGVTFHRMVPRVDEGEILDCEIFSIANCNTSHAIAILAYQRLARLFLMNATALAQLDRDIPGNGVQWSGQKTTQAQYNAMRVVPGNVDPVELDRRIRAFNWIYTPISTFGRPR
;
A
#
# COMPACT_ATOMS: atom_id res chain seq x y z
N MET A 1 9.33 3.68 -2.56
CA MET A 1 9.00 4.98 -1.93
C MET A 1 9.73 6.09 -2.65
N ASN A 2 9.18 7.31 -2.70
CA ASN A 2 9.84 8.47 -3.31
C ASN A 2 10.88 9.11 -2.36
N GLU A 3 11.64 10.07 -2.86
CA GLU A 3 12.70 10.78 -2.11
C GLU A 3 12.16 11.52 -0.85
N PRO A 4 11.07 12.31 -0.92
CA PRO A 4 10.50 12.93 0.27
C PRO A 4 10.10 11.94 1.37
N GLU A 5 9.49 10.81 1.00
CA GLU A 5 9.17 9.73 1.92
C GLU A 5 10.44 9.18 2.60
N ALA A 6 11.51 8.99 1.82
CA ALA A 6 12.76 8.44 2.32
C ALA A 6 13.41 9.37 3.32
N ALA A 7 13.45 10.68 3.00
CA ALA A 7 13.94 11.71 3.91
C ALA A 7 13.11 11.79 5.19
N PHE A 8 11.78 11.69 5.11
CA PHE A 8 10.89 11.67 6.27
C PHE A 8 11.18 10.47 7.19
N GLN A 9 11.30 9.27 6.63
CA GLN A 9 11.59 8.06 7.41
C GLN A 9 13.01 8.09 8.00
N ALA A 10 13.99 8.54 7.23
CA ALA A 10 15.36 8.71 7.72
C ALA A 10 15.41 9.70 8.89
N ALA A 11 14.73 10.84 8.78
CA ALA A 11 14.64 11.81 9.87
C ALA A 11 13.93 11.23 11.11
N ALA A 12 12.95 10.34 10.95
CA ALA A 12 12.32 9.65 12.06
C ALA A 12 13.29 8.67 12.75
N PHE A 13 14.00 7.84 11.98
CA PHE A 13 14.97 6.89 12.53
C PHE A 13 16.17 7.57 13.18
N SER A 14 16.72 8.63 12.60
CA SER A 14 17.85 9.37 13.19
C SER A 14 17.52 10.04 14.53
N ARG A 15 16.23 10.30 14.81
CA ARG A 15 15.79 10.78 16.14
C ARG A 15 15.76 9.68 17.20
N ILE A 16 15.70 8.42 16.77
CA ILE A 16 15.63 7.24 17.64
C ILE A 16 17.03 6.68 17.87
N ASP A 17 17.78 6.45 16.79
CA ASP A 17 19.12 5.89 16.82
C ASP A 17 19.92 6.40 15.62
N THR A 18 20.93 7.23 15.89
CA THR A 18 21.80 7.83 14.86
C THR A 18 22.83 6.85 14.29
N SER A 19 22.97 5.66 14.88
CA SER A 19 23.90 4.62 14.39
C SER A 19 23.29 3.76 13.28
N LEU A 20 21.98 3.87 13.04
CA LEU A 20 21.30 3.09 11.99
C LEU A 20 21.82 3.46 10.60
N SER A 21 22.24 2.44 9.86
CA SER A 21 22.52 2.54 8.43
C SER A 21 21.22 2.38 7.64
N LEU A 22 20.91 3.37 6.82
CA LEU A 22 19.70 3.40 5.99
C LEU A 22 20.07 3.41 4.51
N ALA A 23 19.35 2.64 3.70
CA ALA A 23 19.42 2.72 2.25
C ALA A 23 18.01 2.88 1.68
N HIS A 24 17.87 3.78 0.73
CA HIS A 24 16.63 4.03 0.01
C HIS A 24 16.66 3.33 -1.34
N ALA A 25 15.54 2.70 -1.70
CA ALA A 25 15.31 2.13 -3.01
C ALA A 25 13.92 2.52 -3.52
N SER A 26 13.88 3.13 -4.71
CA SER A 26 12.64 3.44 -5.42
C SER A 26 12.41 2.55 -6.65
N THR A 27 13.38 1.69 -6.98
CA THR A 27 13.34 0.69 -8.07
C THR A 27 13.94 -0.64 -7.58
N LEU A 28 13.69 -1.73 -8.31
CA LEU A 28 14.33 -3.04 -8.04
C LEU A 28 15.85 -2.97 -8.22
N GLU A 29 16.33 -2.24 -9.21
CA GLU A 29 17.76 -2.05 -9.43
C GLU A 29 18.43 -1.36 -8.25
N MET A 30 17.83 -0.29 -7.71
CA MET A 30 18.34 0.37 -6.51
C MET A 30 18.32 -0.57 -5.30
N LEU A 31 17.28 -1.40 -5.17
CA LEU A 31 17.19 -2.40 -4.10
C LEU A 31 18.36 -3.38 -4.20
N ASP A 32 18.59 -3.96 -5.38
CA ASP A 32 19.67 -4.92 -5.63
C ASP A 32 21.06 -4.33 -5.33
N GLN A 33 21.28 -3.06 -5.69
CA GLN A 33 22.51 -2.34 -5.38
C GLN A 33 22.69 -2.03 -3.88
N ALA A 34 21.59 -1.95 -3.13
CA ALA A 34 21.59 -1.65 -1.69
C ALA A 34 21.79 -2.91 -0.84
N LEU A 35 21.23 -4.06 -1.24
CA LEU A 35 21.29 -5.31 -0.48
C LEU A 35 22.70 -5.67 0.03
N PRO A 36 23.77 -5.72 -0.79
CA PRO A 36 25.09 -6.13 -0.32
C PRO A 36 25.78 -5.11 0.60
N LYS A 37 25.24 -3.90 0.74
CA LYS A 37 25.81 -2.82 1.57
C LYS A 37 25.26 -2.81 2.99
N LEU A 38 24.20 -3.57 3.24
CA LEU A 38 23.48 -3.59 4.51
C LEU A 38 23.83 -4.83 5.33
N SER A 39 23.70 -4.71 6.65
CA SER A 39 23.83 -5.84 7.57
C SER A 39 22.76 -6.91 7.27
N PRO A 40 23.07 -8.21 7.39
CA PRO A 40 22.06 -9.27 7.37
C PRO A 40 20.97 -9.11 8.45
N ARG A 41 21.20 -8.27 9.48
CA ARG A 41 20.20 -7.93 10.51
C ARG A 41 19.32 -6.73 10.15
N ALA A 42 19.51 -6.12 8.98
CA ALA A 42 18.66 -5.02 8.53
C ALA A 42 17.20 -5.48 8.37
N ARG A 43 16.29 -4.53 8.23
CA ARG A 43 14.88 -4.79 7.92
C ARG A 43 14.55 -4.17 6.58
N LEU A 44 13.88 -4.93 5.71
CA LEU A 44 13.31 -4.37 4.50
C LEU A 44 12.00 -3.66 4.84
N ILE A 45 11.85 -2.39 4.48
CA ILE A 45 10.62 -1.63 4.73
C ILE A 45 10.01 -1.21 3.38
N GLY A 46 8.81 -1.71 3.10
CA GLY A 46 7.92 -1.19 2.07
C GLY A 46 7.01 -0.12 2.64
N PHE A 47 6.85 0.99 1.91
CA PHE A 47 5.92 2.04 2.29
C PHE A 47 5.15 2.51 1.07
N SER A 48 3.86 2.15 1.01
CA SER A 48 2.95 2.45 -0.11
C SER A 48 3.57 2.19 -1.49
N THR A 49 4.36 1.11 -1.61
CA THR A 49 5.17 0.81 -2.79
C THR A 49 4.40 -0.04 -3.81
N SER A 50 4.63 0.21 -5.09
CA SER A 50 4.14 -0.65 -6.19
C SER A 50 5.10 -1.80 -6.51
N ILE A 51 6.28 -1.82 -5.88
CA ILE A 51 7.30 -2.86 -6.08
C ILE A 51 6.97 -4.05 -5.18
N ILE A 52 6.71 -5.20 -5.80
CA ILE A 52 6.62 -6.47 -5.07
C ILE A 52 8.04 -6.89 -4.71
N ALA A 53 8.33 -6.98 -3.40
CA ALA A 53 9.63 -7.42 -2.91
C ALA A 53 9.94 -8.85 -3.40
N PRO A 54 11.04 -9.07 -4.14
CA PRO A 54 11.43 -10.40 -4.57
C PRO A 54 11.78 -11.30 -3.38
N ALA A 55 11.58 -12.62 -3.56
CA ALA A 55 11.88 -13.59 -2.51
C ALA A 55 13.34 -13.54 -2.02
N TYR A 56 14.30 -13.28 -2.93
CA TYR A 56 15.71 -13.16 -2.56
C TYR A 56 15.98 -11.93 -1.68
N ALA A 57 15.28 -10.81 -1.90
CA ALA A 57 15.44 -9.60 -1.10
C ALA A 57 14.87 -9.78 0.30
N LEU A 58 13.74 -10.51 0.43
CA LEU A 58 13.19 -10.90 1.72
C LEU A 58 14.12 -11.86 2.47
N ALA A 59 14.76 -12.80 1.75
CA ALA A 59 15.69 -13.76 2.33
C ALA A 59 17.07 -13.16 2.70
N ALA A 60 17.43 -12.00 2.14
CA ALA A 60 18.69 -11.32 2.43
C ALA A 60 18.79 -10.82 3.88
N PHE A 61 17.66 -10.66 4.56
CA PHE A 61 17.59 -10.04 5.88
C PHE A 61 16.93 -10.96 6.90
N SER A 62 17.71 -11.35 7.91
CA SER A 62 17.29 -12.21 9.02
C SER A 62 16.14 -11.64 9.86
N ASN A 63 16.01 -10.31 9.92
CA ASN A 63 14.91 -9.63 10.62
C ASN A 63 13.67 -9.42 9.73
N GLY A 64 13.69 -9.95 8.50
CA GLY A 64 12.57 -9.98 7.58
C GLY A 64 12.23 -8.64 6.92
N GLY A 65 11.11 -8.65 6.21
CA GLY A 65 10.53 -7.47 5.58
C GLY A 65 9.20 -7.07 6.23
N TYR A 66 8.88 -5.79 6.14
CA TYR A 66 7.66 -5.20 6.67
C TYR A 66 7.09 -4.23 5.64
N ASN A 67 5.77 -4.13 5.58
CA ASN A 67 5.08 -3.26 4.64
C ASN A 67 4.04 -2.40 5.34
N PHE A 68 4.00 -1.14 4.93
CA PHE A 68 2.94 -0.19 5.24
C PHE A 68 2.01 -0.11 4.03
N HIS A 69 0.88 -0.80 4.13
CA HIS A 69 -0.17 -0.89 3.12
C HIS A 69 -1.21 0.23 3.31
N PRO A 70 -1.50 1.06 2.27
CA PRO A 70 -2.49 2.13 2.32
C PRO A 70 -3.95 1.61 2.19
N GLY A 71 -4.28 0.53 2.87
CA GLY A 71 -5.61 -0.05 2.92
C GLY A 71 -5.88 -0.82 4.22
N PRO A 72 -7.14 -0.97 4.62
CA PRO A 72 -7.51 -1.78 5.78
C PRO A 72 -7.28 -3.28 5.49
N PRO A 73 -7.29 -4.13 6.54
CA PRO A 73 -7.17 -5.57 6.37
C PRO A 73 -8.24 -6.20 5.47
N SER A 74 -9.39 -5.55 5.29
CA SER A 74 -10.48 -5.97 4.40
C SER A 74 -10.27 -5.63 2.92
N TYR A 75 -9.24 -4.84 2.59
CA TYR A 75 -8.90 -4.42 1.24
C TYR A 75 -7.40 -4.69 0.94
N PRO A 76 -6.97 -5.98 0.90
CA PRO A 76 -5.63 -6.32 0.44
C PRO A 76 -5.49 -6.11 -1.08
N GLY A 77 -4.25 -5.96 -1.54
CA GLY A 77 -3.90 -5.89 -2.94
C GLY A 77 -3.84 -4.47 -3.50
N ASN A 78 -4.13 -4.36 -4.80
CA ASN A 78 -3.79 -3.17 -5.56
C ASN A 78 -4.88 -2.10 -5.53
N ARG A 79 -4.48 -0.84 -5.32
CA ARG A 79 -5.33 0.36 -5.34
C ARG A 79 -6.60 0.21 -4.45
N PRO A 80 -6.44 -0.13 -3.17
CA PRO A 80 -7.57 -0.43 -2.28
C PRO A 80 -8.56 0.73 -2.13
N SER A 81 -8.10 1.99 -2.18
CA SER A 81 -8.98 3.16 -2.07
C SER A 81 -9.96 3.30 -3.24
N ALA A 82 -9.60 2.80 -4.42
CA ALA A 82 -10.49 2.79 -5.59
C ALA A 82 -11.66 1.84 -5.35
N PHE A 83 -11.38 0.63 -4.86
CA PHE A 83 -12.40 -0.37 -4.62
C PHE A 83 -13.29 -0.03 -3.42
N ALA A 84 -12.73 0.54 -2.34
CA ALA A 84 -13.53 1.03 -1.22
C ALA A 84 -14.45 2.21 -1.63
N CYS A 85 -13.94 3.13 -2.45
CA CYS A 85 -14.77 4.21 -3.02
C CYS A 85 -15.92 3.64 -3.87
N TYR A 86 -15.62 2.67 -4.72
CA TYR A 86 -16.63 2.03 -5.57
C TYR A 86 -17.69 1.28 -4.76
N ALA A 87 -17.28 0.60 -3.69
CA ALA A 87 -18.17 -0.11 -2.77
C ALA A 87 -19.03 0.83 -1.90
N GLY A 88 -18.71 2.13 -1.85
CA GLY A 88 -19.44 3.11 -1.06
C GLY A 88 -19.16 3.01 0.44
N GLU A 89 -17.97 2.54 0.81
CA GLU A 89 -17.56 2.36 2.20
C GLU A 89 -17.61 3.68 2.99
N GLN A 90 -17.99 3.60 4.26
CA GLN A 90 -18.02 4.73 5.18
C GLN A 90 -16.80 4.76 6.11
N GLU A 91 -16.11 3.63 6.21
CA GLU A 91 -14.89 3.43 6.97
C GLU A 91 -13.81 2.85 6.07
N TYR A 92 -12.56 3.16 6.39
CA TYR A 92 -11.39 2.70 5.68
C TYR A 92 -10.25 2.49 6.68
N GLY A 93 -9.05 2.16 6.20
CA GLY A 93 -7.92 1.99 7.10
C GLY A 93 -6.57 1.89 6.41
N VAL A 94 -5.57 1.65 7.24
CA VAL A 94 -4.18 1.41 6.86
C VAL A 94 -3.61 0.26 7.68
N THR A 95 -2.66 -0.48 7.11
CA THR A 95 -2.15 -1.72 7.72
C THR A 95 -0.63 -1.76 7.68
N PHE A 96 -0.02 -2.08 8.82
CA PHE A 96 1.39 -2.41 8.97
C PHE A 96 1.53 -3.92 9.21
N HIS A 97 2.27 -4.62 8.37
CA HIS A 97 2.35 -6.08 8.41
C HIS A 97 3.72 -6.60 7.99
N ARG A 98 4.00 -7.86 8.32
CA ARG A 98 5.18 -8.57 7.81
C ARG A 98 5.02 -8.87 6.32
N MET A 99 6.10 -8.79 5.58
CA MET A 99 6.15 -9.28 4.20
C MET A 99 6.38 -10.79 4.21
N VAL A 100 5.59 -11.48 3.39
CA VAL A 100 5.79 -12.88 2.99
C VAL A 100 5.90 -12.94 1.47
N PRO A 101 6.30 -14.06 0.84
CA PRO A 101 6.34 -14.21 -0.63
C PRO A 101 4.97 -14.14 -1.35
N ARG A 102 4.00 -13.45 -0.77
CA ARG A 102 2.64 -13.21 -1.25
C ARG A 102 2.20 -11.81 -0.80
N VAL A 103 1.66 -11.02 -1.72
CA VAL A 103 1.20 -9.64 -1.46
C VAL A 103 0.13 -9.63 -0.36
N ASP A 104 0.27 -8.78 0.66
CA ASP A 104 -0.74 -8.53 1.71
C ASP A 104 -1.34 -9.80 2.34
N GLU A 105 -0.48 -10.73 2.75
CA GLU A 105 -0.87 -11.98 3.43
C GLU A 105 -0.05 -12.28 4.69
N GLY A 106 0.96 -11.47 5.01
CA GLY A 106 1.76 -11.68 6.21
C GLY A 106 1.06 -11.18 7.48
N GLU A 107 1.54 -11.62 8.64
CA GLU A 107 0.99 -11.25 9.94
C GLU A 107 0.86 -9.72 10.09
N ILE A 108 -0.32 -9.27 10.52
CA ILE A 108 -0.62 -7.87 10.80
C ILE A 108 -0.06 -7.51 12.18
N LEU A 109 0.71 -6.43 12.21
CA LEU A 109 1.39 -5.92 13.40
C LEU A 109 0.66 -4.73 14.00
N ASP A 110 0.11 -3.87 13.13
CA ASP A 110 -0.70 -2.73 13.54
C ASP A 110 -1.65 -2.32 12.41
N CYS A 111 -2.80 -1.74 12.76
CA CYS A 111 -3.74 -1.20 11.79
C CYS A 111 -4.58 -0.07 12.41
N GLU A 112 -4.91 0.93 11.60
CA GLU A 112 -5.81 2.03 11.99
C GLU A 112 -7.03 2.00 11.07
N ILE A 113 -8.24 2.03 11.67
CA ILE A 113 -9.51 2.22 10.98
C ILE A 113 -10.01 3.64 11.24
N PHE A 114 -10.54 4.31 10.21
CA PHE A 114 -11.02 5.68 10.28
C PHE A 114 -12.19 5.93 9.32
N SER A 115 -13.01 6.93 9.64
CA SER A 115 -14.13 7.33 8.79
C SER A 115 -13.66 8.04 7.51
N ILE A 116 -14.32 7.71 6.40
CA ILE A 116 -14.16 8.35 5.09
C ILE A 116 -15.47 8.97 4.59
N ALA A 117 -16.43 9.25 5.50
CA ALA A 117 -17.73 9.82 5.15
C ALA A 117 -17.66 11.14 4.37
N ASN A 118 -16.57 11.90 4.53
CA ASN A 118 -16.33 13.17 3.84
C ASN A 118 -15.46 13.03 2.57
N CYS A 119 -15.08 11.81 2.19
CA CYS A 119 -14.25 11.53 1.02
C CYS A 119 -15.12 11.07 -0.16
N ASN A 120 -15.42 11.98 -1.08
CA ASN A 120 -16.29 11.66 -2.22
C ASN A 120 -15.59 10.90 -3.37
N THR A 121 -14.25 10.82 -3.35
CA THR A 121 -13.45 10.19 -4.42
C THR A 121 -12.38 9.28 -3.84
N SER A 122 -11.93 8.30 -4.64
CA SER A 122 -10.82 7.42 -4.25
C SER A 122 -9.50 8.18 -4.02
N HIS A 123 -9.32 9.32 -4.68
CA HIS A 123 -8.19 10.21 -4.45
C HIS A 123 -8.26 10.87 -3.07
N ALA A 124 -9.43 11.34 -2.63
CA ALA A 124 -9.61 11.89 -1.30
C ALA A 124 -9.35 10.82 -0.21
N ILE A 125 -9.85 9.59 -0.42
CA ILE A 125 -9.55 8.46 0.47
C ILE A 125 -8.04 8.18 0.49
N ALA A 126 -7.38 8.16 -0.66
CA ALA A 126 -5.94 7.88 -0.75
C ALA A 126 -5.09 8.94 -0.02
N ILE A 127 -5.45 10.23 -0.11
CA ILE A 127 -4.75 11.30 0.62
C ILE A 127 -4.88 11.08 2.13
N LEU A 128 -6.10 10.84 2.61
CA LEU A 128 -6.33 10.60 4.04
C LEU A 128 -5.59 9.33 4.49
N ALA A 129 -5.68 8.24 3.74
CA ALA A 129 -4.98 7.00 4.02
C ALA A 129 -3.46 7.21 4.09
N TYR A 130 -2.89 7.98 3.18
CA TYR A 130 -1.46 8.29 3.20
C TYR A 130 -1.04 9.05 4.47
N GLN A 131 -1.83 10.03 4.91
CA GLN A 131 -1.59 10.74 6.18
C GLN A 131 -1.64 9.79 7.39
N ARG A 132 -2.62 8.88 7.42
CA ARG A 132 -2.75 7.87 8.47
C ARG A 132 -1.62 6.84 8.42
N LEU A 133 -1.18 6.46 7.23
CA LEU A 133 -0.05 5.56 7.03
C LEU A 133 1.26 6.16 7.56
N ALA A 134 1.51 7.45 7.31
CA ALA A 134 2.68 8.14 7.85
C ALA A 134 2.64 8.21 9.38
N ARG A 135 1.46 8.44 9.97
CA ARG A 135 1.26 8.38 11.43
C ARG A 135 1.53 6.97 11.97
N LEU A 136 0.98 5.93 11.33
CA LEU A 136 1.18 4.53 11.70
C LEU A 136 2.67 4.16 11.66
N PHE A 137 3.40 4.64 10.65
CA PHE A 137 4.85 4.50 10.59
C PHE A 137 5.55 5.14 11.79
N LEU A 138 5.23 6.39 12.13
CA LEU A 138 5.86 7.06 13.27
C LEU A 138 5.57 6.34 14.60
N MET A 139 4.35 5.83 14.77
CA MET A 139 3.98 5.04 15.95
C MET A 139 4.79 3.74 16.08
N ASN A 140 5.21 3.17 14.95
CA ASN A 140 5.96 1.91 14.88
C ASN A 140 7.48 2.10 14.63
N ALA A 141 7.96 3.33 14.47
CA ALA A 141 9.35 3.62 14.11
C ALA A 141 10.36 3.13 15.16
N THR A 142 10.05 3.27 16.45
CA THR A 142 10.91 2.77 17.53
C THR A 142 11.02 1.25 17.48
N ALA A 143 9.90 0.54 17.27
CA ALA A 143 9.92 -0.91 17.15
C ALA A 143 10.74 -1.35 15.92
N LEU A 144 10.60 -0.65 14.80
CA LEU A 144 11.36 -0.87 13.58
C LEU A 144 12.87 -0.61 13.73
N ALA A 145 13.27 0.39 14.52
CA ALA A 145 14.66 0.71 14.83
C ALA A 145 15.35 -0.34 15.71
N GLN A 146 14.60 -1.02 16.59
CA GLN A 146 15.14 -2.01 17.52
C GLN A 146 15.36 -3.36 16.84
N LEU A 147 16.49 -3.52 16.16
CA LEU A 147 16.85 -4.72 15.39
C LEU A 147 17.04 -5.99 16.24
N ASP A 148 17.17 -5.87 17.57
CA ASP A 148 17.34 -7.01 18.48
C ASP A 148 16.01 -7.51 19.09
N ARG A 149 14.89 -6.86 18.75
CA ARG A 149 13.57 -7.20 19.28
C ARG A 149 12.62 -7.51 18.14
N ASP A 150 11.82 -8.55 18.30
CA ASP A 150 10.75 -8.83 17.35
C ASP A 150 9.56 -7.86 17.54
N ILE A 151 8.77 -7.69 16.47
CA ILE A 151 7.54 -6.88 16.50
C ILE A 151 6.34 -7.83 16.53
N PRO A 152 5.65 -7.99 17.68
CA PRO A 152 4.58 -8.99 17.79
C PRO A 152 3.36 -8.62 16.93
N GLY A 153 2.68 -9.63 16.38
CA GLY A 153 1.39 -9.47 15.72
C GLY A 153 0.29 -9.03 16.69
N ASN A 154 -0.72 -8.33 16.16
CA ASN A 154 -1.86 -7.84 16.95
C ASN A 154 -3.09 -8.77 16.90
N GLY A 155 -2.99 -9.90 16.20
CA GLY A 155 -4.06 -10.90 16.06
C GLY A 155 -5.11 -10.59 14.98
N VAL A 156 -5.10 -9.39 14.39
CA VAL A 156 -5.99 -9.05 13.27
C VAL A 156 -5.63 -9.88 12.04
N GLN A 157 -6.66 -10.33 11.31
CA GLN A 157 -6.50 -11.15 10.13
C GLN A 157 -6.85 -10.37 8.87
N TRP A 158 -6.15 -10.67 7.79
CA TRP A 158 -6.57 -10.24 6.45
C TRP A 158 -7.95 -10.80 6.14
N SER A 159 -8.76 -9.99 5.48
CA SER A 159 -10.11 -10.36 5.04
C SER A 159 -10.40 -9.74 3.67
N GLY A 160 -11.58 -10.03 3.14
CA GLY A 160 -11.99 -9.51 1.84
C GLY A 160 -11.27 -10.15 0.65
N GLN A 161 -11.39 -9.50 -0.50
CA GLN A 161 -10.87 -9.99 -1.77
C GLN A 161 -9.64 -9.18 -2.16
N LYS A 162 -8.53 -9.88 -2.39
CA LYS A 162 -7.31 -9.24 -2.87
C LYS A 162 -7.47 -8.74 -4.30
N THR A 163 -7.33 -7.43 -4.49
CA THR A 163 -7.53 -6.80 -5.79
C THR A 163 -6.25 -6.74 -6.61
N THR A 164 -6.39 -6.74 -7.93
CA THR A 164 -5.29 -6.76 -8.90
C THR A 164 -5.31 -5.56 -9.82
N GLN A 165 -4.18 -5.28 -10.48
CA GLN A 165 -4.11 -4.26 -11.53
C GLN A 165 -5.03 -4.59 -12.72
N ALA A 166 -5.23 -5.87 -13.03
CA ALA A 166 -6.15 -6.31 -14.08
C ALA A 166 -7.60 -5.95 -13.75
N GLN A 167 -8.05 -6.23 -12.51
CA GLN A 167 -9.39 -5.83 -12.05
C GLN A 167 -9.57 -4.31 -12.07
N TYR A 168 -8.57 -3.55 -11.59
CA TYR A 168 -8.61 -2.09 -11.64
C TYR A 168 -8.76 -1.56 -13.08
N ASN A 169 -8.01 -2.13 -14.03
CA ASN A 169 -8.11 -1.76 -15.43
C ASN A 169 -9.47 -2.14 -16.04
N ALA A 170 -10.02 -3.30 -15.67
CA ALA A 170 -11.34 -3.73 -16.14
C ALA A 170 -12.46 -2.76 -15.69
N MET A 171 -12.40 -2.25 -14.46
CA MET A 171 -13.38 -1.28 -13.96
C MET A 171 -13.38 0.06 -14.71
N ARG A 172 -12.25 0.41 -15.33
CA ARG A 172 -12.08 1.64 -16.11
C ARG A 172 -12.65 1.56 -17.53
N VAL A 173 -12.98 0.34 -17.99
CA VAL A 173 -13.64 0.12 -19.28
C VAL A 173 -15.14 0.29 -19.10
N VAL A 174 -15.72 1.27 -19.78
CA VAL A 174 -17.14 1.62 -19.64
C VAL A 174 -17.89 1.33 -20.95
N PRO A 175 -18.95 0.50 -20.93
CA PRO A 175 -19.82 0.29 -22.09
C PRO A 175 -20.55 1.56 -22.52
N GLY A 176 -20.86 1.70 -23.82
CA GLY A 176 -21.56 2.87 -24.35
C GLY A 176 -22.98 3.11 -23.82
N ASN A 177 -23.59 2.10 -23.19
CA ASN A 177 -24.94 2.15 -22.61
C ASN A 177 -24.94 2.06 -21.07
N VAL A 178 -23.84 2.44 -20.41
CA VAL A 178 -23.75 2.41 -18.95
C VAL A 178 -24.81 3.29 -18.30
N ASP A 179 -25.36 2.82 -17.19
CA ASP A 179 -26.26 3.62 -16.35
C ASP A 179 -25.51 4.86 -15.78
N PRO A 180 -26.12 6.07 -15.77
CA PRO A 180 -25.46 7.29 -15.28
C PRO A 180 -25.00 7.23 -13.82
N VAL A 181 -25.70 6.51 -12.94
CA VAL A 181 -25.30 6.34 -11.53
C VAL A 181 -24.07 5.42 -11.44
N GLU A 182 -24.04 4.35 -12.23
CA GLU A 182 -22.85 3.48 -12.30
C GLU A 182 -21.65 4.21 -12.93
N LEU A 183 -21.90 5.04 -13.94
CA LEU A 183 -20.87 5.89 -14.56
C LEU A 183 -20.26 6.84 -13.52
N ASP A 184 -21.08 7.54 -12.73
CA ASP A 184 -20.62 8.42 -11.66
C ASP A 184 -19.79 7.68 -10.61
N ARG A 185 -20.25 6.50 -10.14
CA ARG A 185 -19.50 5.67 -9.19
C ARG A 185 -18.12 5.32 -9.73
N ARG A 186 -18.02 4.93 -11.01
CA ARG A 186 -16.73 4.60 -11.63
C ARG A 186 -15.83 5.81 -11.80
N ILE A 187 -16.38 6.97 -12.18
CA ILE A 187 -15.61 8.21 -12.29
C ILE A 187 -14.99 8.60 -10.94
N ARG A 188 -15.76 8.51 -9.85
CA ARG A 188 -15.28 8.84 -8.49
C ARG A 188 -14.26 7.83 -7.96
N ALA A 189 -14.38 6.57 -8.34
CA ALA A 189 -13.55 5.48 -7.83
C ALA A 189 -12.27 5.23 -8.64
N PHE A 190 -12.32 5.27 -9.97
CA PHE A 190 -11.24 4.82 -10.85
C PHE A 190 -10.77 5.95 -11.75
N ASN A 191 -9.65 6.59 -11.40
CA ASN A 191 -9.05 7.69 -12.15
C ASN A 191 -9.04 7.40 -13.66
N TRP A 192 -9.71 8.26 -14.43
CA TRP A 192 -9.87 8.17 -15.88
C TRP A 192 -10.55 6.87 -16.35
N ILE A 193 -11.80 6.98 -16.75
CA ILE A 193 -12.55 5.92 -17.46
C ILE A 193 -12.47 6.12 -18.98
N TYR A 194 -12.65 5.06 -19.75
CA TYR A 194 -12.68 5.15 -21.21
C TYR A 194 -13.66 4.14 -21.83
N THR A 195 -14.20 4.52 -22.99
CA THR A 195 -15.12 3.71 -23.79
C THR A 195 -14.37 3.20 -25.03
N PRO A 196 -14.18 1.87 -25.20
CA PRO A 196 -13.53 1.32 -26.40
C PRO A 196 -14.35 1.63 -27.66
N ILE A 197 -13.68 2.10 -28.72
CA ILE A 197 -14.30 2.44 -30.01
C ILE A 197 -15.11 1.26 -30.59
N SER A 198 -14.70 0.02 -30.32
CA SER A 198 -15.40 -1.20 -30.76
C SER A 198 -16.80 -1.41 -30.15
N THR A 199 -17.16 -0.66 -29.11
CA THR A 199 -18.50 -0.72 -28.47
C THR A 199 -19.46 0.34 -28.98
N PHE A 200 -19.01 1.27 -29.83
CA PHE A 200 -19.92 2.06 -30.65
C PHE A 200 -20.51 1.12 -31.71
N GLY A 201 -21.78 0.77 -31.54
CA GLY A 201 -22.51 -0.07 -32.48
C GLY A 201 -22.29 0.41 -33.91
N ARG A 202 -22.13 -0.54 -34.85
CA ARG A 202 -22.18 -0.23 -36.28
C ARG A 202 -23.40 0.66 -36.52
N PRO A 203 -23.27 1.75 -37.29
CA PRO A 203 -24.40 2.61 -37.60
C PRO A 203 -25.53 1.75 -38.16
N ARG A 204 -26.75 1.99 -37.67
CA ARG A 204 -27.97 1.40 -38.25
C ARG A 204 -28.15 1.88 -39.69
#